data_AF-A0A938S8E2-F1
#
_entry.id   AF-A0A938S8E2-F1
#
_cell.length_a   1.000
_cell.length_b   1.000
_cell.length_c   1.000
_cell.angle_alpha   90.00
_cell.angle_beta   90.00
_cell.angle_gamma   90.00
#
_symmetry.space_group_name_H-M   'P 1'
#
loop_
_entity.id
_entity.type
_entity.pdbx_description
1 polymer ?
#
loop_
_entity_poly.entity_id
_entity_poly.type
_entity_poly.pdbx_seq_one_letter_code
_entity_poly.pdbx_strand_id
1 'polypeptide(L)'
;MTITLELKPEIEARLVAQARAEGVPLDAYLQKVIEQATTPEAHRRLALEEFEAALDALAEGSESLPVLPPEAYERESIYGDG
;
A
#
# COMPACT_ATOMS: atom_id res chain seq x y z
N MET A 1 -10.74 -14.70 -22.99
CA MET A 1 -9.55 -14.75 -23.87
C MET A 1 -8.49 -15.55 -23.13
N THR A 2 -7.79 -16.45 -23.81
CA THR A 2 -6.74 -17.28 -23.19
C THR A 2 -5.38 -16.83 -23.71
N ILE A 3 -4.43 -16.58 -22.82
CA ILE A 3 -3.07 -16.15 -23.13
C ILE A 3 -2.12 -17.15 -22.48
N THR A 4 -1.16 -17.66 -23.24
CA THR A 4 -0.07 -18.51 -22.72
C THR A 4 1.20 -17.67 -22.67
N LEU A 5 1.87 -17.64 -21.52
CA LEU A 5 3.11 -16.91 -21.31
C LEU A 5 4.20 -17.88 -20.85
N GLU A 6 5.33 -17.88 -21.54
CA GLU A 6 6.53 -18.60 -21.12
C GLU A 6 7.35 -17.68 -20.21
N LEU A 7 7.53 -18.07 -18.95
CA LEU A 7 8.26 -17.30 -17.95
C LEU A 7 9.61 -17.94 -17.64
N LYS A 8 10.59 -17.11 -17.28
CA LYS A 8 11.82 -17.64 -16.71
C LYS A 8 11.53 -18.28 -15.34
N PRO A 9 12.18 -19.39 -14.97
CA PRO A 9 11.92 -20.10 -13.72
C PRO A 9 12.04 -19.20 -12.47
N GLU A 10 12.96 -18.23 -12.48
CA GLU A 10 13.16 -17.32 -11.35
C GLU A 10 11.98 -16.36 -11.18
N ILE A 11 11.33 -15.99 -12.28
CA ILE A 11 10.16 -15.10 -12.28
C ILE A 11 8.93 -15.86 -11.82
N GLU A 12 8.72 -17.07 -12.33
CA GLU A 12 7.62 -17.94 -11.90
C GLU A 12 7.66 -18.19 -10.38
N ALA A 13 8.83 -18.55 -9.85
CA ALA A 13 9.00 -18.78 -8.42
C ALA A 13 8.64 -17.54 -7.57
N ARG A 14 9.01 -16.34 -8.04
CA ARG A 14 8.66 -15.09 -7.37
C ARG A 14 7.17 -14.81 -7.40
N LEU A 15 6.50 -15.04 -8.54
CA LEU A 15 5.06 -14.82 -8.68
C LEU A 15 4.27 -15.79 -7.79
N VAL A 16 4.70 -17.07 -7.72
CA VAL A 16 4.11 -18.06 -6.80
C VAL A 16 4.27 -17.63 -5.35
N ALA A 17 5.45 -17.13 -4.95
CA ALA A 17 5.69 -16.65 -3.60
C ALA A 17 4.81 -15.44 -3.24
N GLN A 18 4.64 -14.50 -4.17
CA GLN A 18 3.78 -13.33 -3.99
C GLN A 18 2.30 -13.72 -3.87
N ALA A 19 1.80 -14.58 -4.76
CA ALA A 19 0.43 -15.08 -4.69
C ALA A 19 0.14 -15.76 -3.34
N ARG A 20 1.08 -16.58 -2.84
CA ARG A 20 0.98 -17.21 -1.51
C ARG A 20 0.98 -16.20 -0.37
N ALA A 21 1.83 -15.17 -0.45
CA ALA A 21 1.87 -14.11 0.57
C ALA A 21 0.55 -13.32 0.63
N GLU A 22 -0.11 -13.12 -0.51
CA GLU A 22 -1.43 -12.50 -0.60
C GLU A 22 -2.59 -13.48 -0.33
N GLY A 23 -2.31 -14.77 -0.14
CA GLY A 23 -3.33 -15.80 0.13
C GLY A 23 -4.26 -16.09 -1.05
N VAL A 24 -3.84 -15.77 -2.28
CA VAL A 24 -4.64 -15.92 -3.50
C VAL A 24 -4.01 -16.97 -4.43
N PRO A 25 -4.81 -17.62 -5.30
CA PRO A 25 -4.26 -18.52 -6.30
C PRO A 25 -3.48 -17.74 -7.38
N LEU A 26 -2.50 -18.40 -8.01
CA LEU A 26 -1.56 -17.75 -8.93
C LEU A 26 -2.25 -17.10 -10.14
N ASP A 27 -3.27 -17.74 -10.69
CA ASP A 27 -4.07 -17.23 -11.79
C ASP A 27 -4.77 -15.91 -11.44
N ALA A 28 -5.44 -15.86 -10.29
CA ALA A 28 -6.07 -14.63 -9.79
C ALA A 28 -5.04 -13.52 -9.54
N TYR A 29 -3.87 -13.88 -8.99
CA TYR A 29 -2.77 -12.94 -8.80
C TYR A 29 -2.26 -12.38 -10.14
N LEU A 30 -2.02 -13.23 -11.13
CA LEU A 30 -1.57 -12.81 -12.47
C LEU A 30 -2.59 -11.90 -13.15
N GLN A 31 -3.88 -12.23 -13.05
CA GLN A 31 -4.94 -11.40 -13.60
C GLN A 31 -4.93 -10.01 -12.96
N LYS A 32 -4.87 -9.93 -11.63
CA LYS A 32 -4.78 -8.66 -10.89
C LYS A 32 -3.57 -7.84 -11.33
N VAL A 33 -2.39 -8.46 -11.48
CA VAL A 33 -1.17 -7.78 -11.92
C VAL A 33 -1.32 -7.20 -13.33
N ILE A 34 -1.93 -7.95 -14.25
CA ILE A 34 -2.18 -7.48 -15.61
C ILE A 34 -3.18 -6.32 -15.61
N GLU A 35 -4.29 -6.44 -14.88
CA GLU A 35 -5.29 -5.37 -14.75
C GLU A 35 -4.66 -4.09 -14.18
N GLN A 36 -3.84 -4.22 -13.13
CA GLN A 36 -3.10 -3.10 -12.54
C GLN A 36 -2.11 -2.47 -13.51
N ALA A 37 -1.45 -3.27 -14.35
CA ALA A 37 -0.53 -2.76 -15.37
C ALA A 37 -1.28 -2.02 -16.50
N THR A 38 -2.55 -2.32 -16.73
CA THR A 38 -3.39 -1.61 -17.70
C THR A 38 -4.02 -0.33 -17.16
N THR A 39 -3.96 -0.09 -15.85
CA THR A 39 -4.46 1.14 -15.24
C THR A 39 -3.69 2.35 -15.79
N PRO A 40 -4.38 3.33 -16.40
CA PRO A 40 -3.73 4.51 -16.97
C PRO A 40 -2.94 5.29 -15.92
N GLU A 41 -1.78 5.83 -16.29
CA GLU A 41 -0.98 6.69 -15.40
C GLU A 41 -1.77 7.88 -14.83
N ALA A 42 -2.75 8.39 -15.59
CA ALA A 42 -3.67 9.42 -15.13
C ALA A 42 -4.48 8.99 -13.88
N HIS A 43 -4.93 7.73 -13.80
CA HIS A 43 -5.62 7.22 -12.61
C HIS A 43 -4.68 7.11 -11.40
N ARG A 44 -3.43 6.70 -11.62
CA ARG A 44 -2.42 6.67 -10.54
C ARG A 44 -2.10 8.06 -10.00
N ARG A 45 -2.04 9.06 -10.88
CA ARG A 45 -1.83 10.46 -10.48
C ARG A 45 -3.01 11.03 -9.72
N LEU A 46 -4.24 10.82 -10.19
CA LEU A 46 -5.44 11.25 -9.48
C LEU A 46 -5.51 10.65 -8.06
N ALA A 47 -5.16 9.36 -7.91
CA ALA A 47 -5.10 8.72 -6.60
C ALA A 47 -4.04 9.34 -5.67
N LEU A 48 -2.93 9.84 -6.21
CA LEU A 48 -1.91 10.55 -5.43
C LEU A 48 -2.40 11.94 -5.02
N GLU A 49 -2.99 12.68 -5.95
CA GLU A 49 -3.57 14.02 -5.69
C GLU A 49 -4.68 13.94 -4.62
N GLU A 50 -5.53 12.90 -4.66
CA GLU A 50 -6.54 12.62 -3.62
C GLU A 50 -5.91 12.29 -2.26
N PHE A 51 -4.82 11.52 -2.25
CA PHE A 51 -4.08 11.20 -1.01
C PHE A 51 -3.42 12.43 -0.40
N GLU A 52 -2.79 13.28 -1.21
CA GLU A 52 -2.20 14.55 -0.78
C GLU A 52 -3.28 15.47 -0.19
N ALA A 53 -4.43 15.61 -0.86
CA ALA A 53 -5.55 16.39 -0.34
C ALA A 53 -6.08 15.86 1.00
N ALA A 54 -6.11 14.54 1.19
CA ALA A 54 -6.50 13.94 2.47
C ALA A 54 -5.48 14.23 3.59
N LEU A 55 -4.18 14.25 3.27
CA LEU A 55 -3.14 14.63 4.23
C LEU A 55 -3.20 16.10 4.59
N ASP A 56 -3.43 16.99 3.63
CA ASP A 56 -3.61 18.42 3.87
C ASP A 56 -4.81 18.68 4.80
N ALA A 57 -5.94 18.01 4.54
CA ALA A 57 -7.12 18.09 5.39
C ALA A 57 -6.87 17.52 6.80
N LEU A 58 -6.09 16.44 6.92
CA LEU A 58 -5.70 15.89 8.23
C LEU A 58 -4.77 16.83 9.00
N ALA A 59 -3.88 17.53 8.31
CA ALA A 59 -2.92 18.46 8.89
C ALA A 59 -3.54 19.83 9.25
N GLU A 60 -4.77 20.09 8.81
CA GLU A 60 -5.48 21.33 9.12
C GLU A 60 -5.61 21.52 10.64
N GLY A 61 -5.15 22.68 11.14
CA GLY A 61 -5.14 22.99 12.58
C GLY A 61 -3.92 22.48 13.35
N SER A 62 -3.01 21.72 12.71
CA SER A 62 -1.79 21.21 13.34
C SER A 62 -0.84 22.31 13.85
N GLU A 63 -0.87 23.49 13.24
CA GLU A 63 -0.09 24.66 13.66
C GLU A 63 -0.41 25.12 15.09
N SER A 64 -1.59 24.77 15.60
CA SER A 64 -2.05 25.14 16.94
C SER A 64 -1.79 24.07 18.00
N LEU A 65 -1.23 22.93 17.61
CA LEU A 65 -0.99 21.82 18.54
C LEU A 65 0.15 22.16 19.52
N PRO A 66 -0.01 21.79 20.81
CA PRO A 66 1.04 22.00 21.79
C PRO A 66 2.25 21.09 21.50
N VAL A 67 3.44 21.61 21.77
CA VAL A 67 4.65 20.79 21.80
C VAL A 67 4.58 19.89 23.03
N LEU A 68 4.60 18.57 22.80
CA LEU A 68 4.58 17.60 23.87
C LEU A 68 5.97 17.45 24.51
N PRO A 69 6.04 17.27 25.83
CA PRO A 69 7.30 17.01 26.50
C PRO A 69 7.79 15.57 26.19
N PRO A 70 9.10 15.27 26.33
CA PRO A 70 9.68 13.97 25.96
C PRO A 70 8.97 12.75 26.58
N GLU A 71 8.46 12.91 27.79
CA GLU A 71 7.79 11.87 28.57
C GLU A 71 6.47 11.41 27.92
N ALA A 72 5.83 12.28 27.13
CA ALA A 72 4.60 11.95 26.40
C ALA A 72 4.85 10.97 25.22
N TYR A 73 6.11 10.78 24.82
CA TYR A 73 6.49 9.80 23.80
C TYR A 73 6.91 8.45 24.39
N GLU A 74 6.89 8.31 25.72
CA GLU A 74 7.17 7.03 26.35
C GLU A 74 6.05 6.02 26.01
N ARG A 75 6.44 4.74 25.87
CA ARG A 75 5.49 3.66 25.57
C ARG A 75 4.35 3.63 26.59
N GLU A 76 4.67 3.92 27.84
CA GLU A 76 3.73 3.97 28.95
C GLU A 76 2.66 5.05 28.74
N SER A 77 3.05 6.23 28.27
CA SER A 77 2.12 7.32 27.93
C SER A 77 1.23 7.04 26.71
N ILE A 78 1.65 6.15 25.80
CA ILE A 78 0.94 5.86 24.54
C ILE A 78 0.01 4.66 24.68
N TYR A 79 0.43 3.61 25.40
CA TYR A 79 -0.28 2.34 25.49
C TYR A 79 -0.93 2.10 26.87
N GLY A 80 -0.53 2.87 27.90
CA GLY A 80 -0.95 2.69 29.29
C GLY A 80 -0.31 1.48 29.97
N ASP A 81 -0.38 1.47 31.30
CA ASP A 81 0.20 0.42 32.15
C ASP A 81 -0.62 -0.85 31.90
N GLY A 82 0.04 -1.92 31.48
CA GLY A 82 -0.58 -3.23 31.26
C GLY A 82 -1.02 -3.94 32.54
#